data_AF-A0A965MI23-F1
#
_entry.id   AF-A0A965MI23-F1
#
_cell.length_a   1.000
_cell.length_b   1.000
_cell.length_c   1.000
_cell.angle_alpha   90.00
_cell.angle_beta   90.00
_cell.angle_gamma   90.00
#
_symmetry.space_group_name_H-M   'P 1'
#
loop_
_entity.id
_entity.type
_entity.pdbx_description
1 polymer ?
#
loop_
_entity_poly.entity_id
_entity_poly.type
_entity_poly.pdbx_seq_one_letter_code
_entity_poly.pdbx_strand_id
1 'polypeptide(L)' 'MAVSIRLDPLIEQRLDHLAAQTGRAKSYYLRELIESGLDDLEDFYLADSAMERVRRGEKILDSAQVRKELGLDH' A
#
# COMPACT_ATOMS: atom_id res chain seq x y z
N MET A 1 -21.19 5.37 -5.71
CA MET A 1 -20.89 5.00 -7.12
C MET A 1 -20.54 3.52 -7.14
N ALA A 2 -20.93 2.74 -8.16
CA ALA A 2 -20.63 1.31 -8.23
C ALA A 2 -19.59 1.04 -9.31
N VAL A 3 -18.59 0.21 -9.00
CA VAL A 3 -17.55 -0.23 -9.93
C VAL A 3 -17.69 -1.73 -10.09
N SER A 4 -17.63 -2.20 -11.34
CA SER A 4 -17.61 -3.63 -11.66
C SER A 4 -16.22 -4.02 -12.12
N ILE A 5 -15.63 -5.01 -11.46
CA ILE A 5 -14.30 -5.53 -11.78
C ILE A 5 -14.40 -7.03 -12.08
N ARG A 6 -13.63 -7.49 -13.07
CA ARG A 6 -13.48 -8.93 -13.32
C ARG A 6 -12.28 -9.42 -12.51
N LEU A 7 -12.51 -10.44 -11.69
CA LEU A 7 -11.47 -11.08 -10.91
C LEU A 7 -11.04 -12.38 -11.56
N ASP A 8 -9.79 -12.77 -11.32
CA ASP A 8 -9.35 -14.13 -11.61
C ASP A 8 -10.19 -15.14 -10.79
N PRO A 9 -10.61 -16.27 -11.37
CA PRO A 9 -11.45 -17.25 -10.68
C PRO A 9 -10.87 -17.73 -9.34
N LEU A 10 -9.54 -17.82 -9.23
CA LEU A 10 -8.88 -18.23 -7.99
C LEU A 10 -9.03 -17.17 -6.89
N ILE A 11 -8.99 -15.88 -7.26
CA ILE A 11 -9.18 -14.78 -6.31
C ILE A 11 -10.63 -14.73 -5.84
N GLU A 12 -11.58 -14.93 -6.75
CA GLU A 12 -13.00 -15.04 -6.40
C GLU A 12 -13.21 -16.19 -5.40
N GLN A 13 -12.68 -17.39 -5.68
CA GLN A 13 -12.80 -18.53 -4.77
C GLN A 13 -12.22 -18.24 -3.36
N ARG A 14 -11.11 -17.49 -3.28
CA ARG A 14 -10.54 -17.08 -1.98
C ARG A 14 -11.45 -16.12 -1.22
N LEU A 15 -12.06 -15.16 -1.92
CA LEU A 15 -13.03 -14.24 -1.32
C LEU A 15 -14.29 -14.97 -0.84
N ASP A 16 -14.74 -15.98 -1.58
CA ASP A 16 -15.91 -16.80 -1.24
C ASP A 16 -15.68 -17.57 0.04
N HIS A 17 -14.50 -18.21 0.14
CA HIS A 17 -14.09 -18.91 1.33
C HIS A 17 -13.98 -17.98 2.54
N LEU A 18 -13.35 -16.81 2.37
CA LEU A 18 -13.21 -15.83 3.44
C LEU A 18 -14.58 -15.31 3.92
N ALA A 19 -15.47 -14.99 2.99
CA ALA A 19 -16.84 -14.57 3.30
C ALA A 19 -17.62 -15.66 4.05
N ALA A 20 -17.52 -16.91 3.62
CA ALA A 20 -18.19 -18.05 4.26
C ALA A 20 -17.68 -18.29 5.69
N GLN A 21 -16.37 -18.13 5.93
CA GLN A 21 -15.77 -18.34 7.25
C GLN A 21 -16.14 -17.26 8.27
N THR A 22 -16.33 -16.02 7.83
CA THR A 22 -16.54 -14.88 8.73
C THR A 22 -17.99 -14.41 8.80
N GLY A 23 -18.85 -14.90 7.90
CA GLY A 23 -20.24 -14.47 7.76
C GLY A 23 -20.41 -13.06 7.19
N ARG A 24 -19.35 -12.46 6.63
CA ARG A 24 -19.40 -11.13 6.00
C ARG A 24 -19.53 -11.23 4.48
N ALA A 25 -20.15 -10.24 3.86
CA ALA A 25 -20.27 -10.19 2.40
C ALA A 25 -18.91 -9.97 1.71
N LYS A 26 -18.73 -10.53 0.51
CA LYS A 26 -17.51 -10.31 -0.31
C LYS A 26 -17.19 -8.82 -0.53
N SER A 27 -18.24 -7.99 -0.67
CA SER A 27 -18.12 -6.55 -0.87
C SER A 27 -17.46 -5.81 0.31
N TYR A 28 -17.59 -6.33 1.53
CA TYR A 28 -16.88 -5.80 2.70
C TYR A 28 -15.37 -5.95 2.51
N TYR A 29 -14.91 -7.16 2.16
CA TYR A 29 -13.49 -7.43 1.95
C TYR A 29 -12.90 -6.70 0.75
N LEU A 30 -13.66 -6.60 -0.34
CA LEU A 30 -13.22 -5.82 -1.50
C LEU A 30 -13.04 -4.35 -1.15
N ARG A 31 -13.91 -3.78 -0.31
CA ARG A 31 -13.75 -2.39 0.15
C ARG A 31 -12.49 -2.24 0.99
N GLU A 32 -12.32 -3.08 2.00
CA GLU A 32 -11.14 -3.05 2.88
C GLU A 32 -9.83 -3.21 2.09
N LEU A 33 -9.80 -4.12 1.11
CA LEU A 33 -8.64 -4.32 0.22
C LEU A 33 -8.36 -3.12 -0.67
N ILE A 34 -9.39 -2.41 -1.13
CA ILE A 34 -9.20 -1.18 -1.92
C ILE A 34 -8.68 -0.05 -1.03
N GLU A 35 -9.29 0.15 0.14
CA GLU A 35 -8.89 1.21 1.07
C GLU A 35 -7.45 1.01 1.54
N SER A 36 -7.12 -0.18 2.08
CA SER A 36 -5.74 -0.51 2.47
C SER A 36 -4.77 -0.57 1.30
N GLY A 37 -5.21 -1.09 0.15
CA GLY A 37 -4.36 -1.20 -1.03
C GLY A 37 -4.02 0.14 -1.66
N LEU A 38 -4.86 1.18 -1.49
CA LEU A 38 -4.54 2.53 -1.95
C LEU A 38 -3.40 3.12 -1.12
N ASP A 39 -3.45 3.00 0.20
CA ASP A 39 -2.37 3.46 1.08
C ASP A 39 -1.03 2.80 0.70
N ASP A 40 -1.03 1.47 0.52
CA ASP A 40 0.16 0.71 0.11
C ASP A 40 0.68 1.15 -1.28
N LEU A 41 -0.22 1.44 -2.23
CA LEU A 41 0.16 1.89 -3.57
C LEU A 41 0.76 3.30 -3.53
N GLU A 42 0.17 4.20 -2.77
CA GLU A 42 0.69 5.57 -2.60
C GLU A 42 2.10 5.53 -1.99
N ASP A 43 2.30 4.76 -0.92
CA ASP A 43 3.61 4.57 -0.30
C ASP A 43 4.63 3.96 -1.27
N PHE A 44 4.22 2.96 -2.06
CA PHE A 44 5.07 2.35 -3.08
C PHE A 44 5.55 3.37 -4.11
N TYR A 45 4.64 4.19 -4.66
CA TYR A 45 5.01 5.19 -5.66
C TYR A 45 5.83 6.35 -5.08
N LEU A 46 5.58 6.73 -3.82
CA LEU A 46 6.41 7.71 -3.12
C LEU A 46 7.84 7.19 -2.93
N ALA A 47 7.99 5.93 -2.52
CA ALA A 47 9.29 5.28 -2.35
C ALA A 47 10.03 5.14 -3.68
N ASP A 48 9.35 4.71 -4.75
CA ASP A 48 9.94 4.60 -6.09
C ASP A 48 10.43 5.96 -6.62
N SER A 49 9.60 7.00 -6.47
CA SER A 49 9.96 8.39 -6.81
C SER A 49 11.18 8.88 -6.01
N ALA A 50 11.24 8.58 -4.71
CA ALA A 50 12.41 8.90 -3.89
C ALA A 50 13.67 8.18 -4.38
N MET A 51 13.56 6.90 -4.77
CA MET A 51 14.68 6.14 -5.32
C MET A 51 15.15 6.69 -6.67
N GLU A 52 14.23 7.12 -7.54
CA GLU A 52 14.57 7.76 -8.81
C GLU A 52 15.34 9.08 -8.60
N ARG A 53 14.94 9.88 -7.61
CA ARG A 53 15.67 11.10 -7.20
C ARG A 53 17.10 10.81 -6.76
N VAL A 54 17.29 9.78 -5.93
CA VAL A 54 18.61 9.32 -5.51
C VAL A 54 19.45 8.86 -6.72
N ARG A 55 18.87 8.08 -7.64
CA ARG A 55 19.56 7.64 -8.88
C ARG A 55 19.99 8.80 -9.78
N ARG A 56 19.24 9.91 -9.78
CA ARG A 56 19.58 11.15 -10.49
C ARG A 56 20.66 11.99 -9.80
N GLY A 57 21.19 11.53 -8.66
CA GLY A 57 22.27 12.18 -7.94
C GLY A 57 21.81 13.23 -6.93
N GLU A 58 20.55 13.18 -6.49
CA GLU A 58 20.11 14.03 -5.39
C GLU A 58 20.85 13.68 -4.09
N LYS A 59 21.10 14.70 -3.26
CA LYS A 59 21.88 14.55 -2.03
C LYS A 59 21.14 13.63 -1.05
N ILE A 60 21.79 12.53 -0.71
CA ILE A 60 21.36 11.64 0.37
C ILE A 60 21.96 12.10 1.70
N LEU A 61 21.22 11.86 2.78
CA LEU A 61 21.66 12.10 4.14
C LEU A 61 22.06 10.79 4.79
N ASP A 62 23.14 10.78 5.56
CA ASP A 62 23.45 9.66 6.44
C ASP A 62 22.53 9.66 7.68
N SER A 63 22.53 8.56 8.44
CA SER A 63 21.63 8.42 9.59
C SER A 63 21.84 9.49 10.66
N ALA A 64 23.07 9.98 10.85
CA ALA A 64 23.35 11.02 11.84
C ALA A 64 22.80 12.39 11.36
N GLN A 65 22.94 12.69 10.08
CA GLN A 65 22.37 13.88 9.45
C GLN A 65 20.84 13.89 9.52
N VAL A 66 20.18 12.77 9.18
CA VAL A 66 18.72 12.65 9.26
C VAL A 66 18.22 12.87 10.68
N ARG A 67 18.85 12.25 11.68
CA ARG A 67 18.45 12.41 13.10
C ARG A 67 18.56 13.86 13.55
N LYS A 68 19.65 14.53 13.18
CA LYS A 68 19.86 15.95 13.50
C LYS A 68 18.80 16.85 12.85
N GLU A 69 18.46 16.61 11.59
CA GLU A 69 17.44 17.41 10.88
C GLU A 69 16.02 17.21 11.45
N LEU A 70 15.72 16.00 11.96
CA LEU A 70 14.43 15.68 12.58
C LEU A 70 14.38 16.02 14.08
N GLY A 71 15.46 16.52 14.69
CA GLY A 71 15.54 16.79 16.13
C GLY A 71 15.52 15.53 17.00
N LEU A 72 16.00 14.40 16.46
CA LEU A 72 16.05 13.08 17.08
C LEU A 72 17.44 12.73 17.64
N ASP A 73 18.27 13.73 17.90
CA ASP A 73 19.68 13.64 18.33
C ASP A 73 19.89 13.77 19.85
N HIS A 74 18.82 13.56 20.62
CA HIS A 74 18.82 13.54 22.08
C HIS A 74 19.20 12.17 22.67
#